data_AF-A0A919IKM9-F1
#
_entry.id   AF-A0A919IKM9-F1
#
_cell.length_a   1.000
_cell.length_b   1.000
_cell.length_c   1.000
_cell.angle_alpha   90.00
_cell.angle_beta   90.00
_cell.angle_gamma   90.00
#
_symmetry.space_group_name_H-M   'P 1'
#
loop_
_entity.id
_entity.type
_entity.pdbx_description
1 polymer ?
#
loop_
_entity_poly.entity_id
_entity_poly.type
_entity_poly.pdbx_seq_one_letter_code
_entity_poly.pdbx_strand_id
1 'polypeptide(L)'
;MAATAAAVAFTLPSLAGTTPESDSGTTKASANGGVSPDLLAAMKRDLGLDADQATTRLKRSKWAGGVSATLAAATGDSFGGAWIASDGTTLKVAVTDSGAAAVVKKAGAVPVMVKRSEAALDAAKSKLDAKVKSASGLTGWYVDAPTNKLVIVAQPGAATDPVAFAKSVGVPANAVTVKVSNRAPKPLFDVRGADPYFISVDGGTARCSIGFSVEGGFVTAGHCGTPGTTTTGFNNEAQGVVKASVFPGNADMGFVEVNGDWTPRPVVNDFKGNELPVAGNTEAPVGAAVCRSGSTTGTFCGTILAKNQTVRYPEGAVTGLTRTDVCAEGGDSGGPWLSGDQAQGVTSGGSGDCTVGGETFFQPVNEILAENSLTLLTTGGEQEGGATAAPTDSATAAPSEPAANACGDLPVQRSGSLAKSGTGQIQPDGGAFRARAGKHVACLNVPDGADFDLVLQRQTSNGFKTVAQATGSGDKTLSVDQRSGTFRYVVVDSSGSGDYSLGFNVQ
;
A
#
# COMPACT_ATOMS: atom_id res chain seq x y z
N MET A 1 6.68 49.35 58.78
CA MET A 1 7.40 48.74 57.65
C MET A 1 6.51 48.84 56.43
N ALA A 2 6.90 49.69 55.48
CA ALA A 2 6.16 49.99 54.27
C ALA A 2 6.50 48.97 53.17
N ALA A 3 5.52 48.61 52.35
CA ALA A 3 5.75 47.96 51.06
C ALA A 3 4.94 48.70 50.00
N THR A 4 5.66 49.50 49.23
CA THR A 4 5.25 50.29 48.06
C THR A 4 4.84 49.38 46.90
N ALA A 5 3.67 49.64 46.33
CA ALA A 5 3.25 49.11 45.02
C ALA A 5 3.66 50.11 43.92
N ALA A 6 4.50 49.69 42.98
CA ALA A 6 4.87 50.47 41.81
C ALA A 6 4.06 49.98 40.60
N ALA A 7 3.22 50.86 40.05
CA ALA A 7 2.58 50.69 38.77
C ALA A 7 3.56 51.15 37.66
N VAL A 8 3.80 50.31 36.66
CA VAL A 8 4.53 50.69 35.45
C VAL A 8 3.61 50.51 34.26
N ALA A 9 3.21 51.65 33.69
CA ALA A 9 2.55 51.73 32.40
C ALA A 9 3.58 51.53 31.29
N PHE A 10 3.30 50.65 30.34
CA PHE A 10 4.06 50.55 29.09
C PHE A 10 3.25 51.14 27.94
N THR A 11 3.82 52.21 27.39
CA THR A 11 3.44 52.91 26.16
C THR A 11 3.75 52.05 24.94
N LEU A 12 2.80 51.95 24.01
CA LEU A 12 3.00 51.37 22.67
C LEU A 12 3.79 52.35 21.78
N PRO A 13 4.91 51.94 21.15
CA PRO A 13 5.49 52.69 20.05
C PRO A 13 4.79 52.34 18.74
N SER A 14 4.26 53.37 18.07
CA SER A 14 3.88 53.33 16.67
C SER A 14 5.14 53.43 15.82
N LEU A 15 5.38 52.48 14.92
CA LEU A 15 6.34 52.61 13.84
C LEU A 15 5.67 52.26 12.51
N ALA A 16 5.78 53.21 11.60
CA ALA A 16 5.29 53.20 10.25
C ALA A 16 6.14 52.30 9.33
N GLY A 17 5.46 51.70 8.36
CA GLY A 17 5.90 51.61 6.96
C GLY A 17 7.22 50.93 6.66
N THR A 18 7.17 49.62 6.44
CA THR A 18 7.89 48.95 5.35
C THR A 18 7.01 47.83 4.81
N THR A 19 6.43 48.05 3.63
CA THR A 19 5.76 47.02 2.83
C THR A 19 6.79 45.97 2.36
N PRO A 20 6.65 44.69 2.73
CA PRO A 20 7.24 43.63 1.95
C PRO A 20 6.32 43.40 0.75
N GLU A 21 6.89 43.56 -0.44
CA GLU A 21 6.34 43.12 -1.71
C GLU A 21 5.89 41.67 -1.55
N SER A 22 4.58 41.49 -1.40
CA SER A 22 3.98 40.16 -1.37
C SER A 22 4.00 39.66 -2.80
N ASP A 23 5.03 38.85 -3.08
CA ASP A 23 5.10 38.01 -4.26
C ASP A 23 3.73 37.33 -4.40
N SER A 24 3.07 37.65 -5.50
CA SER A 24 1.71 37.24 -5.80
C SER A 24 1.71 35.80 -6.27
N GLY A 25 2.14 34.90 -5.39
CA GLY A 25 1.79 33.50 -5.45
C GLY A 25 0.30 33.40 -5.20
N THR A 26 -0.48 33.45 -6.29
CA THR A 26 -1.90 33.13 -6.29
C THR A 26 -2.11 31.77 -5.63
N THR A 27 -2.38 31.77 -4.32
CA THR A 27 -3.19 30.73 -3.70
C THR A 27 -4.54 30.87 -4.37
N LYS A 28 -4.78 30.05 -5.40
CA LYS A 28 -6.14 29.83 -5.90
C LYS A 28 -7.00 29.59 -4.67
N ALA A 29 -7.86 30.54 -4.34
CA ALA A 29 -8.95 30.32 -3.41
C ALA A 29 -9.60 29.01 -3.87
N SER A 30 -9.55 27.97 -3.03
CA SER A 30 -10.03 26.64 -3.41
C SER A 30 -11.43 26.81 -3.97
N ALA A 31 -11.61 26.47 -5.25
CA ALA A 31 -12.88 26.64 -5.97
C ALA A 31 -14.04 25.89 -5.28
N ASN A 32 -13.72 25.03 -4.30
CA ASN A 32 -14.64 24.21 -3.53
C ASN A 32 -14.73 24.60 -2.04
N GLY A 33 -14.64 25.89 -1.71
CA GLY A 33 -14.94 26.38 -0.35
C GLY A 33 -14.03 25.82 0.76
N GLY A 34 -12.78 25.49 0.43
CA GLY A 34 -11.76 25.02 1.40
C GLY A 34 -11.72 23.51 1.61
N VAL A 35 -12.45 22.71 0.83
CA VAL A 35 -12.42 21.24 0.88
C VAL A 35 -11.45 20.71 -0.19
N SER A 36 -10.65 19.67 0.14
CA SER A 36 -9.73 19.08 -0.83
C SER A 36 -10.50 18.35 -1.96
N PRO A 37 -10.03 18.41 -3.21
CA PRO A 37 -10.64 17.67 -4.33
C PRO A 37 -10.74 16.17 -4.06
N ASP A 38 -9.74 15.57 -3.44
CA ASP A 38 -9.72 14.14 -3.11
C ASP A 38 -10.81 13.77 -2.10
N LEU A 39 -11.06 14.62 -1.11
CA LEU A 39 -12.15 14.40 -0.15
C LEU A 39 -13.52 14.50 -0.83
N LEU A 40 -13.69 15.42 -1.80
CA LEU A 40 -14.93 15.52 -2.56
C LEU A 40 -15.13 14.32 -3.48
N ALA A 41 -14.06 13.83 -4.12
CA ALA A 41 -14.09 12.61 -4.91
C ALA A 41 -14.47 11.39 -4.04
N ALA A 42 -13.89 11.27 -2.84
CA ALA A 42 -14.25 10.23 -1.88
C ALA A 42 -15.71 10.34 -1.42
N MET A 43 -16.19 11.54 -1.08
CA MET A 43 -17.59 11.75 -0.69
C MET A 43 -18.57 11.45 -1.84
N LYS A 44 -18.19 11.73 -3.09
CA LYS A 44 -18.97 11.33 -4.25
C LYS A 44 -19.06 9.81 -4.39
N ARG A 45 -17.92 9.12 -4.31
CA ARG A 45 -17.85 7.66 -4.39
C ARG A 45 -18.64 6.98 -3.26
N ASP A 46 -18.43 7.44 -2.02
CA ASP A 46 -18.88 6.72 -0.83
C ASP A 46 -20.29 7.10 -0.38
N LEU A 47 -20.69 8.36 -0.61
CA LEU A 47 -21.98 8.90 -0.16
C LEU A 47 -22.91 9.26 -1.32
N GLY A 48 -22.46 9.12 -2.57
CA GLY A 48 -23.24 9.47 -3.75
C GLY A 48 -23.50 10.98 -3.90
N LEU A 49 -22.69 11.83 -3.28
CA LEU A 49 -22.90 13.28 -3.25
C LEU A 49 -22.14 13.99 -4.37
N ASP A 50 -22.79 14.94 -5.04
CA ASP A 50 -22.05 15.88 -5.89
C ASP A 50 -21.20 16.87 -5.06
N ALA A 51 -20.38 17.68 -5.72
CA ALA A 51 -19.47 18.60 -5.05
C ALA A 51 -20.19 19.65 -4.18
N ASP A 52 -21.35 20.13 -4.62
CA ASP A 52 -22.14 21.14 -3.90
C ASP A 52 -22.86 20.52 -2.70
N GLN A 53 -23.41 19.32 -2.86
CA GLN A 53 -24.01 18.52 -1.80
C GLN A 53 -22.98 18.14 -0.74
N ALA A 54 -21.79 17.69 -1.14
CA ALA A 54 -20.69 17.35 -0.23
C ALA A 54 -20.22 18.57 0.55
N THR A 55 -19.99 19.70 -0.14
CA THR A 55 -19.63 20.98 0.47
C THR A 55 -20.70 21.45 1.46
N THR A 56 -21.97 21.38 1.06
CA THR A 56 -23.12 21.75 1.91
C THR A 56 -23.18 20.86 3.15
N ARG A 57 -23.04 19.55 3.00
CA ARG A 57 -23.02 18.59 4.10
C ARG A 57 -21.89 18.88 5.09
N LEU A 58 -20.68 19.16 4.60
CA LEU A 58 -19.54 19.52 5.46
C LEU A 58 -19.77 20.84 6.21
N LYS A 59 -20.32 21.86 5.56
CA LYS A 59 -20.70 23.13 6.22
C LYS A 59 -21.76 22.90 7.29
N ARG A 60 -22.79 22.09 7.01
CA ARG A 60 -23.84 21.74 7.96
C ARG A 60 -23.30 20.93 9.14
N SER A 61 -22.42 19.97 8.91
CA SER A 61 -21.73 19.23 9.98
C SER A 61 -20.91 20.14 10.89
N LYS A 62 -20.16 21.10 10.33
CA LYS A 62 -19.39 22.09 11.11
C LYS A 62 -20.31 22.96 11.98
N TRP A 63 -21.38 23.50 11.40
CA TRP A 63 -22.39 24.26 12.15
C TRP A 63 -23.02 23.41 13.26
N ALA A 64 -23.40 22.18 12.95
CA ALA A 64 -24.06 21.29 13.88
C ALA A 64 -23.16 20.91 15.07
N GLY A 65 -21.85 20.71 14.85
CA GLY A 65 -20.90 20.48 15.93
C GLY A 65 -20.89 21.63 16.95
N GLY A 66 -20.84 22.88 16.47
CA GLY A 66 -20.87 24.06 17.35
C GLY A 66 -22.21 24.25 18.09
N VAL A 67 -23.33 24.08 17.38
CA VAL A 67 -24.67 24.20 17.99
C VAL A 67 -24.93 23.08 18.99
N SER A 68 -24.53 21.84 18.68
CA SER A 68 -24.65 20.70 19.58
C SER A 68 -23.91 20.94 20.90
N ALA A 69 -22.65 21.38 20.84
CA ALA A 69 -21.86 21.69 22.04
C ALA A 69 -22.51 22.79 22.90
N THR A 70 -23.02 23.84 22.25
CA THR A 70 -23.74 24.94 22.92
C THR A 70 -25.01 24.45 23.62
N LEU A 71 -25.80 23.62 22.93
CA LEU A 71 -27.04 23.06 23.47
C LEU A 71 -26.79 22.05 24.60
N ALA A 72 -25.74 21.23 24.49
CA ALA A 72 -25.32 20.35 25.58
C ALA A 72 -25.04 21.15 26.85
N ALA A 73 -24.25 22.22 26.75
CA ALA A 73 -23.96 23.11 27.88
C ALA A 73 -25.21 23.84 28.41
N ALA A 74 -26.09 24.32 27.52
CA ALA A 74 -27.28 25.09 27.90
C ALA A 74 -28.39 24.23 28.54
N THR A 75 -28.52 22.98 28.12
CA THR A 75 -29.58 22.07 28.60
C THR A 75 -29.13 21.13 29.73
N GLY A 76 -27.81 21.04 29.99
CA GLY A 76 -27.23 20.31 31.11
C GLY A 76 -27.72 18.87 31.22
N ASP A 77 -28.22 18.50 32.40
CA ASP A 77 -28.73 17.15 32.71
C ASP A 77 -29.90 16.72 31.82
N SER A 78 -30.55 17.66 31.13
CA SER A 78 -31.64 17.34 30.19
C SER A 78 -31.15 16.95 28.80
N PHE A 79 -29.86 17.10 28.49
CA PHE A 79 -29.30 16.73 27.19
C PHE A 79 -29.28 15.21 26.99
N GLY A 80 -29.84 14.74 25.88
CA GLY A 80 -30.00 13.33 25.52
C GLY A 80 -29.12 12.86 24.36
N GLY A 81 -28.23 13.72 23.85
CA GLY A 81 -27.38 13.48 22.68
C GLY A 81 -27.84 14.24 21.43
N ALA A 82 -26.99 14.28 20.40
CA ALA A 82 -27.28 14.97 19.14
C ALA A 82 -26.76 14.19 17.93
N TRP A 83 -27.45 14.34 16.79
CA TRP A 83 -27.06 13.69 15.53
C TRP A 83 -27.58 14.44 14.31
N ILE A 84 -26.91 14.25 13.18
CA ILE A 84 -27.43 14.66 11.88
C ILE A 84 -28.40 13.58 11.37
N ALA A 85 -29.57 13.99 10.90
CA ALA A 85 -30.56 13.09 10.32
C ALA A 85 -30.05 12.45 9.02
N SER A 86 -30.77 11.44 8.51
CA SER A 86 -30.39 10.72 7.28
C SER A 86 -30.30 11.61 6.04
N ASP A 87 -30.96 12.78 6.04
CA ASP A 87 -30.83 13.81 5.00
C ASP A 87 -29.45 14.48 4.94
N GLY A 88 -28.57 14.21 5.93
CA GLY A 88 -27.21 14.74 5.99
C GLY A 88 -27.11 16.23 6.39
N THR A 89 -28.21 16.90 6.73
CA THR A 89 -28.21 18.36 6.96
C THR A 89 -29.01 18.82 8.18
N THR A 90 -29.99 18.04 8.64
CA THR A 90 -30.84 18.38 9.78
C THR A 90 -30.20 17.93 11.09
N LEU A 91 -29.90 18.86 12.00
CA LEU A 91 -29.46 18.53 13.36
C LEU A 91 -30.67 18.19 14.24
N LYS A 92 -30.68 16.97 14.78
CA LYS A 92 -31.61 16.53 15.83
C LYS A 92 -30.89 16.53 17.17
N VAL A 93 -31.58 17.02 18.21
CA VAL A 93 -31.06 17.04 19.58
C VAL A 93 -32.08 16.39 20.50
N ALA A 94 -31.67 15.30 21.14
CA ALA A 94 -32.49 14.63 22.14
C ALA A 94 -32.47 15.42 23.46
N VAL A 95 -33.64 15.56 24.09
CA VAL A 95 -33.78 16.16 25.41
C VAL A 95 -34.80 15.41 26.26
N THR A 96 -34.61 15.37 27.57
CA THR A 96 -35.55 14.74 28.52
C THR A 96 -36.58 15.73 29.07
N ASP A 97 -36.28 17.03 29.04
CA ASP A 97 -37.14 18.10 29.52
C ASP A 97 -37.80 18.89 28.37
N SER A 98 -39.08 19.22 28.57
CA SER A 98 -39.87 19.95 27.57
C SER A 98 -39.47 21.43 27.44
N GLY A 99 -38.93 22.06 28.49
CA GLY A 99 -38.37 23.40 28.47
C GLY A 99 -37.07 23.47 27.66
N ALA A 100 -36.21 22.45 27.78
CA ALA A 100 -35.01 22.30 26.96
C ALA A 100 -35.33 22.20 25.45
N ALA A 101 -36.46 21.60 25.07
CA ALA A 101 -36.88 21.49 23.66
C ALA A 101 -37.10 22.87 22.99
N ALA A 102 -37.53 23.88 23.76
CA ALA A 102 -37.68 25.25 23.24
C ALA A 102 -36.32 25.89 22.91
N VAL A 103 -35.32 25.65 23.75
CA VAL A 103 -33.94 26.12 23.55
C VAL A 103 -33.34 25.51 22.28
N VAL A 104 -33.54 24.20 22.08
CA VAL A 104 -33.13 23.48 20.87
C VAL A 104 -33.74 24.08 19.60
N LYS A 105 -35.06 24.32 19.59
CA LYS A 105 -35.75 24.93 18.43
C LYS A 105 -35.20 26.31 18.13
N LYS A 106 -34.98 27.13 19.16
CA LYS A 106 -34.44 28.50 19.01
C LYS A 106 -33.05 28.50 18.38
N ALA A 107 -32.25 27.46 18.62
CA ALA A 107 -30.93 27.28 18.03
C ALA A 107 -30.95 26.71 16.59
N GLY A 108 -32.13 26.50 16.00
CA GLY A 108 -32.29 25.99 14.64
C GLY A 108 -32.12 24.47 14.50
N ALA A 109 -32.17 23.73 15.61
CA ALA A 109 -32.17 22.27 15.64
C ALA A 109 -33.56 21.70 15.91
N VAL A 110 -33.76 20.42 15.61
CA VAL A 110 -35.02 19.71 15.83
C VAL A 110 -34.97 18.96 17.17
N PRO A 111 -35.78 19.31 18.18
CA PRO A 111 -35.78 18.57 19.44
C PRO A 111 -36.44 17.20 19.28
N VAL A 112 -35.91 16.22 19.99
CA VAL A 112 -36.45 14.87 20.11
C VAL A 112 -36.64 14.55 21.59
N MET A 113 -37.87 14.33 22.04
CA MET A 113 -38.11 13.97 23.44
C MET A 113 -37.68 12.54 23.69
N VAL A 114 -36.83 12.33 24.70
CA VAL A 114 -36.30 11.02 25.07
C VAL A 114 -36.46 10.74 26.56
N LYS A 115 -36.27 9.48 26.98
CA LYS A 115 -36.47 9.06 28.37
C LYS A 115 -35.22 9.22 29.23
N ARG A 116 -34.03 9.16 28.62
CA ARG A 116 -32.75 9.14 29.32
C ARG A 116 -31.87 10.27 28.80
N SER A 117 -31.16 10.94 29.72
CA SER A 117 -30.09 11.85 29.33
C SER A 117 -28.88 11.08 28.83
N GLU A 118 -28.02 11.77 28.07
CA GLU A 118 -26.74 11.24 27.62
C GLU A 118 -25.86 10.88 28.81
N ALA A 119 -25.79 11.75 29.83
CA ALA A 119 -25.05 11.49 31.07
C ALA A 119 -25.49 10.19 31.78
N ALA A 120 -26.79 9.88 31.79
CA ALA A 120 -27.28 8.63 32.37
C ALA A 120 -26.88 7.40 31.54
N LEU A 121 -26.86 7.51 30.21
CA LEU A 121 -26.41 6.45 29.30
C LEU A 121 -24.90 6.25 29.35
N ASP A 122 -24.12 7.33 29.47
CA ASP A 122 -22.67 7.27 29.63
C ASP A 122 -22.27 6.66 30.98
N ALA A 123 -22.96 7.01 32.06
CA ALA A 123 -22.76 6.37 33.36
C ALA A 123 -23.05 4.85 33.30
N ALA A 124 -24.04 4.42 32.51
CA ALA A 124 -24.29 3.01 32.25
C ALA A 124 -23.17 2.37 31.41
N LYS A 125 -22.67 3.06 30.38
CA LYS A 125 -21.55 2.61 29.54
C LYS A 125 -20.27 2.43 30.37
N SER A 126 -19.92 3.37 31.23
CA SER A 126 -18.72 3.30 32.09
C SER A 126 -18.74 2.08 33.02
N LYS A 127 -19.92 1.62 33.44
CA LYS A 127 -20.04 0.38 34.22
C LYS A 127 -19.71 -0.87 33.41
N LEU A 128 -20.04 -0.89 32.10
CA LEU A 128 -19.59 -1.95 31.19
C LEU A 128 -18.08 -1.87 30.94
N ASP A 129 -17.54 -0.66 30.73
CA ASP A 129 -16.10 -0.43 30.53
C ASP A 129 -15.28 -1.03 31.68
N ALA A 130 -15.74 -0.86 32.93
CA ALA A 130 -15.10 -1.43 34.12
C ALA A 130 -15.09 -2.97 34.19
N LYS A 131 -15.85 -3.66 33.32
CA LYS A 131 -15.95 -5.13 33.24
C LYS A 131 -15.47 -5.70 31.91
N VAL A 132 -14.70 -4.93 31.12
CA VAL A 132 -14.23 -5.33 29.78
C VAL A 132 -13.55 -6.70 29.75
N LYS A 133 -12.81 -7.08 30.80
CA LYS A 133 -12.12 -8.38 30.89
C LYS A 133 -13.07 -9.58 30.96
N SER A 134 -14.34 -9.37 31.31
CA SER A 134 -15.38 -10.41 31.41
C SER A 134 -16.31 -10.46 30.19
N ALA A 135 -16.02 -9.70 29.14
CA ALA A 135 -16.89 -9.50 27.98
C ALA A 135 -16.54 -10.43 26.80
N SER A 136 -16.21 -11.70 27.06
CA SER A 136 -15.77 -12.64 26.02
C SER A 136 -16.84 -12.83 24.93
N GLY A 137 -16.46 -12.64 23.66
CA GLY A 137 -17.38 -12.68 22.51
C GLY A 137 -18.16 -11.39 22.26
N LEU A 138 -18.00 -10.35 23.10
CA LEU A 138 -18.54 -9.00 22.87
C LEU A 138 -17.45 -8.12 22.25
N THR A 139 -17.76 -7.42 21.16
CA THR A 139 -16.78 -6.63 20.39
C THR A 139 -16.85 -5.13 20.64
N GLY A 140 -17.82 -4.66 21.43
CA GLY A 140 -17.88 -3.28 21.89
C GLY A 140 -19.26 -2.87 22.42
N TRP A 141 -19.36 -1.65 22.92
CA TRP A 141 -20.62 -1.03 23.32
C TRP A 141 -20.55 0.50 23.26
N TYR A 142 -21.68 1.14 22.95
CA TYR A 142 -21.75 2.59 22.76
C TYR A 142 -23.14 3.16 23.06
N VAL A 143 -23.22 4.45 23.36
CA VAL A 143 -24.47 5.19 23.49
C VAL A 143 -25.00 5.55 22.10
N ASP A 144 -26.21 5.12 21.80
CA ASP A 144 -26.90 5.43 20.55
C ASP A 144 -27.96 6.51 20.80
N ALA A 145 -27.58 7.77 20.57
CA ALA A 145 -28.45 8.92 20.79
C ALA A 145 -29.77 8.86 20.00
N PRO A 146 -29.79 8.50 18.70
CA PRO A 146 -31.03 8.30 17.94
C PRO A 146 -32.05 7.36 18.57
N THR A 147 -31.61 6.22 19.15
CA THR A 147 -32.52 5.25 19.78
C THR A 147 -32.63 5.40 21.30
N ASN A 148 -31.85 6.31 21.90
CA ASN A 148 -31.76 6.59 23.33
C ASN A 148 -31.47 5.33 24.18
N LYS A 149 -30.52 4.52 23.70
CA LYS A 149 -30.14 3.22 24.28
C LYS A 149 -28.63 3.01 24.27
N LEU A 150 -28.18 2.07 25.10
CA LEU A 150 -26.85 1.51 25.09
C LEU A 150 -26.82 0.30 24.16
N VAL A 151 -26.05 0.35 23.08
CA VAL A 151 -25.91 -0.77 22.15
C VAL A 151 -24.72 -1.62 22.57
N ILE A 152 -24.90 -2.93 22.68
CA ILE A 152 -23.81 -3.91 22.88
C ILE A 152 -23.64 -4.72 21.61
N VAL A 153 -22.43 -4.77 21.09
CA VAL A 153 -22.08 -5.51 19.87
C VAL A 153 -21.52 -6.88 20.26
N ALA A 154 -22.12 -7.94 19.72
CA ALA A 154 -21.76 -9.32 20.04
C ALA A 154 -21.43 -10.10 18.77
N GLN A 155 -20.48 -11.03 18.85
CA GLN A 155 -20.21 -11.99 17.79
C GLN A 155 -21.34 -13.03 17.70
N PRO A 156 -21.58 -13.63 16.52
CA PRO A 156 -22.41 -14.82 16.42
C PRO A 156 -21.89 -15.90 17.38
N GLY A 157 -22.76 -16.44 18.23
CA GLY A 157 -22.37 -17.46 19.22
C GLY A 157 -21.51 -16.94 20.38
N ALA A 158 -21.55 -15.64 20.68
CA ALA A 158 -20.82 -15.06 21.81
C ALA A 158 -21.01 -15.87 23.11
N ALA A 159 -19.91 -16.18 23.79
CA ALA A 159 -19.91 -16.94 25.04
C ALA A 159 -20.57 -16.16 26.19
N THR A 160 -20.53 -14.83 26.14
CA THR A 160 -21.19 -13.95 27.11
C THR A 160 -22.53 -13.49 26.57
N ASP A 161 -23.61 -13.71 27.31
CA ASP A 161 -24.92 -13.12 27.00
C ASP A 161 -24.87 -11.58 27.21
N PRO A 162 -25.12 -10.76 26.16
CA PRO A 162 -24.98 -9.30 26.25
C PRO A 162 -25.94 -8.66 27.26
N VAL A 163 -27.16 -9.19 27.41
CA VAL A 163 -28.17 -8.63 28.32
C VAL A 163 -27.86 -9.00 29.76
N ALA A 164 -27.40 -10.23 30.01
CA ALA A 164 -26.90 -10.66 31.30
C ALA A 164 -25.66 -9.89 31.72
N PHE A 165 -24.73 -9.63 30.79
CA PHE A 165 -23.56 -8.79 31.03
C PHE A 165 -23.97 -7.38 31.47
N ALA A 166 -24.91 -6.75 30.76
CA ALA A 166 -25.45 -5.45 31.15
C ALA A 166 -26.14 -5.47 32.52
N LYS A 167 -26.95 -6.49 32.77
CA LYS A 167 -27.65 -6.68 34.06
C LYS A 167 -26.67 -6.87 35.22
N SER A 168 -25.54 -7.54 34.99
CA SER A 168 -24.50 -7.78 36.02
C SER A 168 -23.90 -6.51 36.58
N VAL A 169 -23.97 -5.40 35.82
CA VAL A 169 -23.52 -4.08 36.24
C VAL A 169 -24.67 -3.10 36.51
N GLY A 170 -25.89 -3.62 36.66
CA GLY A 170 -27.07 -2.84 37.02
C GLY A 170 -27.67 -2.00 35.88
N VAL A 171 -27.36 -2.31 34.62
CA VAL A 171 -28.01 -1.68 33.46
C VAL A 171 -29.30 -2.44 33.13
N PRO A 172 -30.48 -1.77 33.12
CA PRO A 172 -31.73 -2.45 32.87
C PRO A 172 -31.86 -2.86 31.40
N ALA A 173 -32.45 -4.02 31.13
CA ALA A 173 -32.59 -4.56 29.78
C ALA A 173 -33.31 -3.60 28.81
N ASN A 174 -34.26 -2.79 29.29
CA ASN A 174 -34.97 -1.82 28.47
C ASN A 174 -34.09 -0.62 28.00
N ALA A 175 -32.91 -0.45 28.58
CA ALA A 175 -31.90 0.53 28.18
C ALA A 175 -30.90 -0.04 27.17
N VAL A 176 -30.96 -1.33 26.88
CA VAL A 176 -29.98 -2.02 26.03
C VAL A 176 -30.60 -2.43 24.69
N THR A 177 -29.79 -2.38 23.63
CA THR A 177 -30.02 -3.05 22.36
C THR A 177 -28.82 -3.94 22.06
N VAL A 178 -29.05 -5.16 21.56
CA VAL A 178 -27.97 -6.05 21.12
C VAL A 178 -27.83 -5.96 19.61
N LYS A 179 -26.60 -5.73 19.14
CA LYS A 179 -26.24 -5.77 17.73
C LYS A 179 -25.33 -6.98 17.48
N VAL A 180 -25.79 -7.95 16.70
CA VAL A 180 -24.94 -9.07 16.30
C VAL A 180 -24.10 -8.66 15.09
N SER A 181 -22.78 -8.89 15.15
CA SER A 181 -21.83 -8.58 14.08
C SER A 181 -20.76 -9.67 14.01
N ASN A 182 -20.60 -10.27 12.83
CA ASN A 182 -19.47 -11.18 12.55
C ASN A 182 -18.15 -10.44 12.31
N ARG A 183 -18.16 -9.10 12.31
CA ARG A 183 -16.97 -8.26 12.17
C ARG A 183 -16.46 -7.86 13.55
N ALA A 184 -15.19 -8.17 13.83
CA ALA A 184 -14.45 -7.70 15.00
C ALA A 184 -13.51 -6.56 14.59
N PRO A 185 -13.48 -5.44 15.33
CA PRO A 185 -12.46 -4.41 15.13
C PRO A 185 -11.05 -5.00 15.34
N LYS A 186 -10.12 -4.57 14.50
CA LYS A 186 -8.69 -4.88 14.61
C LYS A 186 -7.89 -3.59 14.40
N PRO A 187 -6.69 -3.46 14.99
CA PRO A 187 -5.75 -2.44 14.59
C PRO A 187 -5.48 -2.51 13.08
N LEU A 188 -5.26 -1.36 12.45
CA LEU A 188 -4.88 -1.27 11.04
C LEU A 188 -3.55 -0.53 10.98
N PHE A 189 -2.53 -1.20 10.46
CA PHE A 189 -1.18 -0.67 10.29
C PHE A 189 -0.83 -0.65 8.81
N ASP A 190 -0.05 0.32 8.36
CA ASP A 190 0.48 0.32 6.99
C ASP A 190 1.83 -0.42 6.94
N VAL A 191 2.07 -1.11 5.84
CA VAL A 191 3.39 -1.59 5.44
C VAL A 191 3.88 -0.62 4.37
N ARG A 192 4.96 0.08 4.66
CA ARG A 192 5.60 1.03 3.74
C ARG A 192 7.05 0.65 3.57
N GLY A 193 7.60 0.87 2.38
CA GLY A 193 9.03 0.69 2.16
C GLY A 193 9.84 1.53 3.14
N ALA A 194 11.01 1.01 3.52
CA ALA A 194 11.97 1.55 4.47
C ALA A 194 11.56 1.55 5.95
N ASP A 195 10.29 1.36 6.31
CA ASP A 195 9.88 1.21 7.71
C ASP A 195 10.62 0.03 8.37
N PRO A 196 11.01 0.14 9.65
CA PRO A 196 11.70 -0.95 10.33
C PRO A 196 10.77 -2.13 10.56
N TYR A 197 11.34 -3.33 10.41
CA TYR A 197 10.77 -4.54 10.97
C TYR A 197 11.87 -5.31 11.71
N PHE A 198 11.43 -6.17 12.62
CA PHE A 198 12.30 -6.86 13.54
C PHE A 198 12.10 -8.37 13.43
N ILE A 199 13.20 -9.09 13.54
CA ILE A 199 13.24 -10.56 13.52
C ILE A 199 13.85 -11.06 14.81
N SER A 200 13.33 -12.20 15.28
CA SER A 200 13.97 -12.93 16.37
C SER A 200 15.22 -13.62 15.83
N VAL A 201 16.36 -13.40 16.47
CA VAL A 201 17.63 -14.10 16.20
C VAL A 201 18.15 -14.72 17.48
N ASP A 202 19.05 -15.69 17.38
CA ASP A 202 19.65 -16.31 18.57
C ASP A 202 20.33 -15.25 19.44
N GLY A 203 19.83 -15.07 20.68
CA GLY A 203 20.36 -14.10 21.63
C GLY A 203 19.85 -12.67 21.50
N GLY A 204 18.86 -12.38 20.65
CA GLY A 204 18.26 -11.04 20.59
C GLY A 204 17.28 -10.80 19.44
N THR A 205 17.22 -9.55 19.01
CA THR A 205 16.37 -9.08 17.92
C THR A 205 17.23 -8.33 16.92
N ALA A 206 17.14 -8.68 15.64
CA ALA A 206 17.78 -7.91 14.58
C ALA A 206 16.75 -7.01 13.90
N ARG A 207 17.21 -5.83 13.46
CA ARG A 207 16.41 -4.86 12.71
C ARG A 207 16.79 -4.93 11.24
N CYS A 208 15.79 -4.99 10.38
CA CYS A 208 15.92 -4.73 8.95
C CYS A 208 14.91 -3.66 8.53
N SER A 209 15.01 -3.22 7.28
CA SER A 209 14.09 -2.27 6.67
C SER A 209 13.23 -2.99 5.63
N ILE A 210 11.94 -2.71 5.60
CA ILE A 210 11.03 -3.22 4.56
C ILE A 210 11.52 -2.73 3.19
N GLY A 211 11.53 -3.57 2.15
CA GLY A 211 11.87 -3.17 0.79
C GLY A 211 10.69 -2.51 0.09
N PHE A 212 9.94 -3.30 -0.69
CA PHE A 212 8.75 -2.84 -1.39
C PHE A 212 7.54 -3.70 -1.02
N SER A 213 6.38 -3.07 -0.91
CA SER A 213 5.12 -3.77 -0.77
C SER A 213 4.77 -4.54 -2.04
N VAL A 214 4.38 -5.80 -1.86
CA VAL A 214 3.83 -6.68 -2.88
C VAL A 214 2.43 -7.12 -2.42
N GLU A 215 1.67 -7.74 -3.31
CA GLU A 215 0.42 -8.39 -2.91
C GLU A 215 0.68 -9.37 -1.74
N GLY A 216 -0.06 -9.19 -0.64
CA GLY A 216 0.04 -10.04 0.55
C GLY A 216 1.25 -9.80 1.46
N GLY A 217 2.16 -8.86 1.15
CA GLY A 217 3.33 -8.66 2.01
C GLY A 217 4.37 -7.65 1.50
N PHE A 218 5.65 -7.96 1.73
CA PHE A 218 6.76 -7.15 1.27
C PHE A 218 8.01 -7.97 0.93
N VAL A 219 8.78 -7.48 -0.04
CA VAL A 219 10.13 -8.00 -0.33
C VAL A 219 11.18 -7.37 0.58
N THR A 220 12.23 -8.12 0.87
CA THR A 220 13.36 -7.72 1.74
C THR A 220 14.62 -8.49 1.34
N ALA A 221 15.72 -8.31 2.07
CA ALA A 221 16.95 -9.09 1.90
C ALA A 221 16.82 -10.49 2.54
N GLY A 222 17.46 -11.50 1.95
CA GLY A 222 17.40 -12.87 2.42
C GLY A 222 18.14 -13.07 3.75
N HIS A 223 19.24 -12.37 3.97
CA HIS A 223 19.98 -12.43 5.23
C HIS A 223 19.19 -11.91 6.45
N CYS A 224 18.06 -11.23 6.22
CA CYS A 224 17.15 -10.79 7.28
C CYS A 224 16.22 -11.90 7.79
N GLY A 225 16.41 -13.17 7.43
CA GLY A 225 15.71 -14.28 8.06
C GLY A 225 15.50 -15.46 7.13
N THR A 226 15.29 -16.64 7.72
CA THR A 226 14.99 -17.88 7.00
C THR A 226 13.49 -18.16 6.99
N PRO A 227 12.98 -19.01 6.07
CA PRO A 227 11.56 -19.34 6.02
C PRO A 227 11.03 -19.84 7.37
N GLY A 228 9.91 -19.28 7.83
CA GLY A 228 9.32 -19.53 9.14
C GLY A 228 9.72 -18.53 10.23
N THR A 229 10.69 -17.64 9.98
CA THR A 229 11.03 -16.54 10.90
C THR A 229 9.84 -15.59 11.02
N THR A 230 9.39 -15.33 12.26
CA THR A 230 8.32 -14.36 12.53
C THR A 230 8.88 -12.94 12.59
N THR A 231 8.09 -11.97 12.12
CA THR A 231 8.45 -10.55 12.14
C THR A 231 7.51 -9.73 13.02
N THR A 232 8.06 -8.69 13.64
CA THR A 232 7.28 -7.60 14.25
C THR A 232 7.55 -6.29 13.51
N GLY A 233 6.55 -5.42 13.43
CA GLY A 233 6.69 -4.15 12.72
C GLY A 233 7.28 -3.03 13.57
N PHE A 234 7.33 -1.82 13.01
CA PHE A 234 7.87 -0.62 13.67
C PHE A 234 7.23 -0.31 15.04
N ASN A 235 6.02 -0.79 15.28
CA ASN A 235 5.23 -0.63 16.50
C ASN A 235 5.37 -1.81 17.48
N ASN A 236 6.25 -2.77 17.20
CA ASN A 236 6.45 -4.04 17.93
C ASN A 236 5.25 -5.00 17.91
N GLU A 237 4.24 -4.77 17.07
CA GLU A 237 3.14 -5.70 16.88
C GLU A 237 3.53 -6.81 15.90
N ALA A 238 2.92 -7.99 16.06
CA ALA A 238 3.11 -9.11 15.14
C ALA A 238 2.77 -8.66 13.71
N GLN A 239 3.68 -8.88 12.77
CA GLN A 239 3.57 -8.37 11.41
C GLN A 239 3.42 -9.49 10.39
N GLY A 240 4.33 -10.46 10.37
CA GLY A 240 4.35 -11.43 9.30
C GLY A 240 5.29 -12.60 9.54
N VAL A 241 5.49 -13.38 8.49
CA VAL A 241 6.39 -14.54 8.48
C VAL A 241 7.18 -14.55 7.17
N VAL A 242 8.48 -14.78 7.27
CA VAL A 242 9.34 -15.00 6.10
C VAL A 242 8.88 -16.27 5.38
N LYS A 243 8.48 -16.17 4.12
CA LYS A 243 8.03 -17.31 3.30
C LYS A 243 9.09 -17.81 2.36
N ALA A 244 9.94 -16.91 1.87
CA ALA A 244 11.04 -17.24 0.99
C ALA A 244 12.28 -16.44 1.39
N SER A 245 13.43 -17.08 1.29
CA SER A 245 14.74 -16.46 1.52
C SER A 245 15.82 -17.23 0.77
N VAL A 246 16.70 -16.51 0.10
CA VAL A 246 17.93 -17.01 -0.52
C VAL A 246 19.07 -16.13 -0.02
N PHE A 247 19.95 -16.71 0.80
CA PHE A 247 21.22 -16.10 1.24
C PHE A 247 22.11 -17.17 1.91
N PRO A 248 23.42 -17.21 1.65
CA PRO A 248 24.12 -16.57 0.54
C PRO A 248 23.90 -17.36 -0.77
N GLY A 249 24.66 -17.06 -1.83
CA GLY A 249 24.69 -17.86 -3.06
C GLY A 249 24.42 -17.03 -4.30
N ASN A 250 23.39 -17.41 -5.06
CA ASN A 250 23.07 -16.71 -6.29
C ASN A 250 22.31 -15.38 -6.07
N ALA A 251 21.90 -15.08 -4.84
CA ALA A 251 21.14 -13.88 -4.49
C ALA A 251 21.17 -13.57 -2.98
N ASP A 252 20.67 -12.39 -2.63
CA ASP A 252 20.29 -11.99 -1.27
C ASP A 252 18.87 -11.41 -1.29
N MET A 253 17.87 -12.30 -1.32
CA MET A 253 16.47 -11.94 -1.51
C MET A 253 15.55 -12.65 -0.52
N GLY A 254 14.47 -11.99 -0.13
CA GLY A 254 13.45 -12.56 0.74
C GLY A 254 12.07 -11.95 0.53
N PHE A 255 11.06 -12.67 1.00
CA PHE A 255 9.65 -12.26 1.01
C PHE A 255 9.02 -12.57 2.37
N VAL A 256 8.35 -11.57 2.93
CA VAL A 256 7.56 -11.68 4.16
C VAL A 256 6.09 -11.52 3.82
N GLU A 257 5.29 -12.53 4.15
CA GLU A 257 3.83 -12.46 4.09
C GLU A 257 3.33 -11.82 5.39
N VAL A 258 2.50 -10.77 5.27
CA VAL A 258 1.97 -10.05 6.44
C VAL A 258 0.61 -10.60 6.85
N ASN A 259 0.29 -10.46 8.14
CA ASN A 259 -1.01 -10.83 8.67
C ASN A 259 -2.07 -9.76 8.34
N GLY A 260 -3.33 -10.04 8.69
CA GLY A 260 -4.46 -9.17 8.33
C GLY A 260 -4.48 -7.79 9.02
N ASP A 261 -3.65 -7.53 10.03
CA ASP A 261 -3.62 -6.24 10.72
C ASP A 261 -2.76 -5.21 9.96
N TRP A 262 -2.01 -5.66 8.96
CA TRP A 262 -1.07 -4.86 8.17
C TRP A 262 -1.52 -4.74 6.72
N THR A 263 -1.50 -3.52 6.20
CA THR A 263 -1.94 -3.17 4.84
C THR A 263 -0.75 -2.72 4.01
N PRO A 264 -0.32 -3.51 3.01
CA PRO A 264 0.67 -3.10 2.01
C PRO A 264 0.30 -1.80 1.27
N ARG A 265 1.25 -0.88 1.13
CA ARG A 265 1.08 0.42 0.46
C ARG A 265 2.18 0.64 -0.58
N PRO A 266 1.85 1.18 -1.77
CA PRO A 266 2.82 1.40 -2.85
C PRO A 266 3.66 2.67 -2.61
N VAL A 267 4.27 2.79 -1.43
CA VAL A 267 5.05 3.95 -1.01
C VAL A 267 6.31 3.55 -0.25
N VAL A 268 7.30 4.44 -0.25
CA VAL A 268 8.53 4.35 0.55
C VAL A 268 8.58 5.54 1.52
N ASN A 269 8.83 5.28 2.79
CA ASN A 269 9.04 6.32 3.79
C ASN A 269 10.42 6.98 3.58
N ASP A 270 10.47 8.30 3.46
CA ASP A 270 11.73 9.04 3.27
C ASP A 270 12.41 9.47 4.58
N PHE A 271 11.74 9.26 5.71
CA PHE A 271 12.10 9.71 7.07
C PHE A 271 12.22 11.24 7.24
N LYS A 272 11.66 12.02 6.30
CA LYS A 272 11.52 13.49 6.35
C LYS A 272 10.06 13.94 6.36
N GLY A 273 9.14 13.00 6.60
CA GLY A 273 7.70 13.26 6.67
C GLY A 273 6.98 13.11 5.34
N ASN A 274 7.64 12.60 4.29
CA ASN A 274 7.02 12.33 2.99
C ASN A 274 6.96 10.83 2.69
N GLU A 275 6.06 10.48 1.77
CA GLU A 275 5.93 9.15 1.20
C GLU A 275 6.28 9.22 -0.29
N LEU A 276 7.35 8.55 -0.70
CA LEU A 276 7.78 8.47 -2.09
C LEU A 276 6.92 7.42 -2.82
N PRO A 277 6.23 7.77 -3.91
CA PRO A 277 5.38 6.82 -4.62
C PRO A 277 6.21 5.76 -5.35
N VAL A 278 5.68 4.55 -5.42
CA VAL A 278 6.18 3.47 -6.28
C VAL A 278 5.21 3.31 -7.44
N ALA A 279 5.63 3.58 -8.66
CA ALA A 279 4.78 3.51 -9.85
C ALA A 279 5.10 2.30 -10.75
N GLY A 280 6.27 1.68 -10.56
CA GLY A 280 6.70 0.53 -11.35
C GLY A 280 8.06 0.00 -10.92
N ASN A 281 8.67 -0.82 -11.76
CA ASN A 281 9.96 -1.49 -11.54
C ASN A 281 10.86 -1.47 -12.79
N THR A 282 10.74 -0.42 -13.60
CA THR A 282 11.61 -0.22 -14.76
C THR A 282 13.06 -0.04 -14.29
N GLU A 283 13.94 -0.93 -14.73
CA GLU A 283 15.30 -0.98 -14.21
C GLU A 283 16.21 0.08 -14.84
N ALA A 284 16.86 0.88 -14.00
CA ALA A 284 17.72 1.99 -14.42
C ALA A 284 19.11 1.50 -14.87
N PRO A 285 19.74 2.07 -15.92
CA PRO A 285 21.06 1.66 -16.40
C PRO A 285 22.21 2.13 -15.49
N VAL A 286 23.44 1.63 -15.74
CA VAL A 286 24.65 2.17 -15.10
C VAL A 286 24.79 3.66 -15.43
N GLY A 287 25.16 4.47 -14.45
CA GLY A 287 25.22 5.94 -14.51
C GLY A 287 23.91 6.64 -14.13
N ALA A 288 22.80 5.92 -13.98
CA ALA A 288 21.54 6.51 -13.55
C ALA A 288 21.58 6.93 -12.08
N ALA A 289 20.85 8.00 -11.76
CA ALA A 289 20.61 8.42 -10.39
C ALA A 289 19.73 7.38 -9.67
N VAL A 290 20.09 7.07 -8.42
CA VAL A 290 19.37 6.12 -7.59
C VAL A 290 19.40 6.58 -6.13
N CYS A 291 18.29 6.40 -5.43
CA CYS A 291 18.14 6.71 -4.02
C CYS A 291 17.76 5.46 -3.26
N ARG A 292 18.27 5.33 -2.03
CA ARG A 292 17.92 4.26 -1.11
C ARG A 292 17.27 4.85 0.14
N SER A 293 16.36 4.14 0.78
CA SER A 293 15.81 4.53 2.08
C SER A 293 15.82 3.35 3.06
N GLY A 294 16.07 3.63 4.34
CA GLY A 294 16.07 2.61 5.39
C GLY A 294 16.05 3.19 6.80
N SER A 295 15.67 2.34 7.74
CA SER A 295 15.33 2.71 9.11
C SER A 295 16.52 3.15 9.98
N THR A 296 17.75 3.02 9.50
CA THR A 296 18.94 3.49 10.22
C THR A 296 19.35 4.88 9.76
N THR A 297 19.59 5.04 8.45
CA THR A 297 20.21 6.26 7.91
C THR A 297 19.20 7.17 7.20
N GLY A 298 17.98 6.71 6.95
CA GLY A 298 17.01 7.44 6.15
C GLY A 298 17.32 7.37 4.66
N THR A 299 17.01 8.45 3.94
CA THR A 299 17.13 8.50 2.48
C THR A 299 18.44 9.13 2.01
N PHE A 300 19.21 8.39 1.20
CA PHE A 300 20.44 8.84 0.55
C PHE A 300 20.43 8.52 -0.94
N CYS A 301 21.13 9.31 -1.74
CA CYS A 301 21.14 9.18 -3.20
C CYS A 301 22.55 9.24 -3.78
N GLY A 302 22.71 8.69 -4.98
CA GLY A 302 23.94 8.67 -5.77
C GLY A 302 23.69 8.02 -7.12
N THR A 303 24.61 7.19 -7.58
CA THR A 303 24.62 6.62 -8.94
C THR A 303 24.83 5.11 -8.97
N ILE A 304 24.27 4.46 -9.98
CA ILE A 304 24.55 3.05 -10.28
C ILE A 304 25.93 2.96 -10.94
N LEU A 305 26.87 2.26 -10.31
CA LEU A 305 28.25 2.15 -10.79
C LEU A 305 28.50 0.89 -11.63
N ALA A 306 27.90 -0.23 -11.24
CA ALA A 306 28.09 -1.51 -11.92
C ALA A 306 26.94 -2.48 -11.62
N LYS A 307 26.75 -3.46 -12.49
CA LYS A 307 25.73 -4.51 -12.35
C LYS A 307 26.35 -5.89 -12.46
N ASN A 308 25.61 -6.91 -12.03
CA ASN A 308 26.07 -8.30 -12.01
C ASN A 308 27.38 -8.46 -11.22
N GLN A 309 27.45 -7.80 -10.07
CA GLN A 309 28.58 -7.85 -9.15
C GLN A 309 28.49 -9.09 -8.26
N THR A 310 29.66 -9.66 -7.94
CA THR A 310 29.79 -10.71 -6.95
C THR A 310 30.49 -10.15 -5.72
N VAL A 311 29.84 -10.24 -4.57
CA VAL A 311 30.37 -9.79 -3.28
C VAL A 311 30.62 -11.02 -2.40
N ARG A 312 31.72 -11.01 -1.63
CA ARG A 312 32.06 -12.09 -0.70
C ARG A 312 31.80 -11.64 0.74
N TYR A 313 30.67 -12.04 1.30
CA TYR A 313 30.35 -11.85 2.71
C TYR A 313 30.98 -12.96 3.58
N PRO A 314 31.04 -12.78 4.92
CA PRO A 314 31.50 -13.83 5.83
C PRO A 314 30.72 -15.15 5.69
N GLU A 315 29.43 -15.08 5.40
CA GLU A 315 28.53 -16.22 5.24
C GLU A 315 28.71 -16.93 3.90
N GLY A 316 29.13 -16.20 2.87
CA GLY A 316 29.35 -16.74 1.52
C GLY A 316 29.34 -15.68 0.43
N ALA A 317 29.60 -16.10 -0.80
CA ALA A 317 29.48 -15.22 -1.96
C ALA A 317 28.02 -14.99 -2.34
N VAL A 318 27.69 -13.75 -2.72
CA VAL A 318 26.41 -13.37 -3.33
C VAL A 318 26.68 -12.81 -4.72
N THR A 319 26.04 -13.36 -5.75
CA THR A 319 26.20 -12.92 -7.14
C THR A 319 25.03 -12.06 -7.61
N GLY A 320 25.17 -11.38 -8.75
CA GLY A 320 24.06 -10.70 -9.42
C GLY A 320 23.72 -9.31 -8.87
N LEU A 321 24.47 -8.81 -7.89
CA LEU A 321 24.18 -7.54 -7.21
C LEU A 321 24.44 -6.33 -8.11
N THR A 322 23.78 -5.21 -7.80
CA THR A 322 24.08 -3.89 -8.37
C THR A 322 24.86 -3.06 -7.36
N ARG A 323 25.98 -2.47 -7.79
CA ARG A 323 26.85 -1.62 -6.97
C ARG A 323 26.55 -0.15 -7.20
N THR A 324 26.59 0.62 -6.12
CA THR A 324 26.36 2.08 -6.10
C THR A 324 27.40 2.78 -5.22
N ASP A 325 27.50 4.11 -5.35
CA ASP A 325 28.30 5.00 -4.50
C ASP A 325 27.52 5.56 -3.28
N VAL A 326 26.32 5.03 -3.01
CA VAL A 326 25.47 5.49 -1.91
C VAL A 326 25.86 4.76 -0.63
N CYS A 327 25.91 5.48 0.50
CA CYS A 327 26.19 4.88 1.81
C CYS A 327 24.98 4.12 2.37
N ALA A 328 25.24 3.16 3.27
CA ALA A 328 24.25 2.47 4.09
C ALA A 328 24.91 1.91 5.35
N GLU A 329 24.12 1.66 6.41
CA GLU A 329 24.61 1.14 7.69
C GLU A 329 23.77 -0.04 8.21
N GLY A 330 24.21 -0.68 9.29
CA GLY A 330 23.49 -1.80 9.90
C GLY A 330 22.04 -1.44 10.22
N GLY A 331 21.08 -2.25 9.74
CA GLY A 331 19.64 -2.01 9.85
C GLY A 331 18.99 -1.40 8.60
N ASP A 332 19.79 -0.90 7.65
CA ASP A 332 19.32 -0.47 6.33
C ASP A 332 19.10 -1.64 5.36
N SER A 333 19.63 -2.81 5.69
CA SER A 333 19.40 -4.08 5.01
C SER A 333 17.91 -4.32 4.71
N GLY A 334 17.62 -4.79 3.50
CA GLY A 334 16.27 -4.98 2.99
C GLY A 334 15.59 -3.71 2.48
N GLY A 335 16.07 -2.52 2.83
CA GLY A 335 15.44 -1.25 2.46
C GLY A 335 15.42 -0.97 0.95
N PRO A 336 14.45 -0.20 0.44
CA PRO A 336 14.22 0.01 -0.98
C PRO A 336 15.26 0.89 -1.65
N TRP A 337 15.45 0.65 -2.96
CA TRP A 337 16.18 1.49 -3.91
C TRP A 337 15.23 1.97 -5.01
N LEU A 338 15.14 3.28 -5.22
CA LEU A 338 14.29 3.95 -6.21
C LEU A 338 15.13 4.73 -7.22
N SER A 339 14.72 4.71 -8.49
CA SER A 339 15.15 5.69 -9.49
C SER A 339 13.89 6.40 -9.98
N GLY A 340 13.68 7.64 -9.53
CA GLY A 340 12.36 8.28 -9.63
C GLY A 340 11.33 7.52 -8.80
N ASP A 341 10.24 7.09 -9.44
CA ASP A 341 9.17 6.26 -8.87
C ASP A 341 9.31 4.76 -9.23
N GLN A 342 10.45 4.36 -9.81
CA GLN A 342 10.70 2.99 -10.24
C GLN A 342 11.53 2.22 -9.21
N ALA A 343 10.98 1.11 -8.71
CA ALA A 343 11.66 0.17 -7.82
C ALA A 343 12.85 -0.49 -8.51
N GLN A 344 14.02 -0.44 -7.86
CA GLN A 344 15.28 -0.98 -8.39
C GLN A 344 15.72 -2.23 -7.63
N GLY A 345 15.59 -2.26 -6.31
CA GLY A 345 16.08 -3.37 -5.49
C GLY A 345 16.01 -3.14 -3.99
N VAL A 346 16.54 -4.11 -3.24
CA VAL A 346 16.63 -4.09 -1.78
C VAL A 346 18.10 -4.11 -1.33
N THR A 347 18.44 -3.35 -0.29
CA THR A 347 19.82 -3.28 0.25
C THR A 347 20.29 -4.66 0.70
N SER A 348 21.38 -5.16 0.13
CA SER A 348 22.04 -6.40 0.55
C SER A 348 23.14 -6.13 1.58
N GLY A 349 24.03 -5.19 1.29
CA GLY A 349 25.16 -4.88 2.16
C GLY A 349 26.06 -3.82 1.52
N GLY A 350 27.12 -3.42 2.22
CA GLY A 350 28.00 -2.36 1.77
C GLY A 350 29.31 -2.28 2.55
N SER A 351 30.04 -1.21 2.31
CA SER A 351 31.29 -0.86 2.99
C SER A 351 31.33 0.64 3.25
N GLY A 352 32.09 1.06 4.26
CA GLY A 352 32.10 2.46 4.72
C GLY A 352 30.93 2.78 5.64
N ASP A 353 30.55 4.06 5.72
CA ASP A 353 29.43 4.57 6.52
C ASP A 353 28.86 5.86 5.90
N CYS A 354 27.79 6.41 6.48
CA CYS A 354 27.18 7.64 5.97
C CYS A 354 27.86 8.94 6.44
N THR A 355 28.99 8.84 7.14
CA THR A 355 29.83 9.98 7.54
C THR A 355 30.99 10.19 6.57
N VAL A 356 31.69 9.12 6.15
CA VAL A 356 32.85 9.18 5.26
C VAL A 356 32.56 8.74 3.82
N GLY A 357 31.36 8.19 3.59
CA GLY A 357 30.96 7.61 2.31
C GLY A 357 31.27 6.11 2.25
N GLY A 358 30.78 5.47 1.19
CA GLY A 358 30.83 4.02 1.05
C GLY A 358 30.33 3.52 -0.29
N GLU A 359 30.47 2.22 -0.50
CA GLU A 359 29.81 1.52 -1.61
C GLU A 359 28.71 0.62 -1.03
N THR A 360 27.53 0.66 -1.62
CA THR A 360 26.41 -0.23 -1.23
C THR A 360 25.94 -1.04 -2.43
N PHE A 361 25.57 -2.28 -2.13
CA PHE A 361 25.08 -3.27 -3.08
C PHE A 361 23.61 -3.57 -2.81
N PHE A 362 22.82 -3.65 -3.87
CA PHE A 362 21.42 -4.06 -3.79
C PHE A 362 21.12 -5.28 -4.66
N GLN A 363 20.21 -6.11 -4.17
CA GLN A 363 19.60 -7.20 -4.92
C GLN A 363 18.50 -6.62 -5.82
N PRO A 364 18.57 -6.80 -7.16
CA PRO A 364 17.55 -6.28 -8.07
C PRO A 364 16.14 -6.81 -7.77
N VAL A 365 15.14 -5.92 -7.73
CA VAL A 365 13.77 -6.26 -7.32
C VAL A 365 13.10 -7.22 -8.29
N ASN A 366 13.32 -7.08 -9.60
CA ASN A 366 12.68 -7.92 -10.61
C ASN A 366 13.07 -9.40 -10.47
N GLU A 367 14.26 -9.69 -9.96
CA GLU A 367 14.67 -11.06 -9.67
C GLU A 367 13.90 -11.64 -8.48
N ILE A 368 13.65 -10.85 -7.44
CA ILE A 368 12.86 -11.27 -6.28
C ILE A 368 11.41 -11.56 -6.69
N LEU A 369 10.83 -10.65 -7.49
CA LEU A 369 9.47 -10.79 -7.99
C LEU A 369 9.30 -12.04 -8.86
N ALA A 370 10.21 -12.24 -9.83
CA ALA A 370 10.16 -13.38 -10.74
C ALA A 370 10.45 -14.72 -10.06
N GLU A 371 11.41 -14.78 -9.11
CA GLU A 371 11.72 -15.99 -8.36
C GLU A 371 10.52 -16.50 -7.56
N ASN A 372 9.77 -15.57 -6.96
CA ASN A 372 8.72 -15.85 -5.98
C ASN A 372 7.30 -15.66 -6.54
N SER A 373 7.15 -15.35 -7.84
CA SER A 373 5.86 -15.05 -8.48
C SER A 373 5.06 -13.97 -7.76
N LEU A 374 5.72 -12.86 -7.40
CA LEU A 374 5.12 -11.76 -6.64
C LEU A 374 4.73 -10.59 -7.54
N THR A 375 3.61 -9.94 -7.21
CA THR A 375 3.14 -8.71 -7.86
C THR A 375 3.53 -7.50 -7.02
N LEU A 376 4.31 -6.57 -7.59
CA LEU A 376 4.62 -5.29 -6.96
C LEU A 376 3.37 -4.40 -6.86
N LEU A 377 3.13 -3.81 -5.69
CA LEU A 377 2.08 -2.79 -5.58
C LEU A 377 2.57 -1.46 -6.14
N THR A 378 1.75 -0.84 -6.99
CA THR A 378 2.06 0.44 -7.63
C THR A 378 0.93 1.44 -7.44
N THR A 379 1.27 2.73 -7.46
CA THR A 379 0.33 3.85 -7.36
C THR A 379 -0.59 3.99 -8.58
N GLY A 380 -0.23 3.37 -9.71
CA GLY A 380 -1.03 3.34 -10.94
C GLY A 380 -1.96 2.13 -11.07
N GLY A 381 -1.84 1.14 -10.18
CA GLY A 381 -2.78 0.02 -10.11
C GLY A 381 -4.01 0.42 -9.29
N GLU A 382 -5.21 0.29 -9.86
CA GLU A 382 -6.46 0.47 -9.13
C GLU A 382 -6.43 -0.40 -7.86
N GLN A 383 -6.37 0.26 -6.70
CA GLN A 383 -6.87 -0.31 -5.45
C GLN A 383 -8.38 -0.50 -5.63
N GLU A 384 -8.79 -1.64 -6.20
CA GLU A 384 -10.14 -2.12 -6.00
C GLU A 384 -10.33 -2.40 -4.50
N GLY A 385 -10.89 -1.40 -3.83
CA GLY A 385 -11.26 -1.46 -2.44
C GLY A 385 -12.15 -2.68 -2.17
N GLY A 386 -11.85 -3.36 -1.07
CA GLY A 386 -12.58 -4.52 -0.62
C GLY A 386 -14.09 -4.30 -0.56
N ALA A 387 -14.80 -5.00 -1.43
CA ALA A 387 -16.18 -5.40 -1.24
C ALA A 387 -16.30 -6.87 -1.65
N THR A 388 -16.50 -7.73 -0.67
CA THR A 388 -16.90 -9.13 -0.86
C THR A 388 -18.19 -9.18 -1.69
N ALA A 389 -18.09 -9.50 -2.97
CA ALA A 389 -19.19 -10.00 -3.78
C ALA A 389 -19.02 -11.52 -3.95
N ALA A 390 -20.08 -12.25 -3.66
CA ALA A 390 -20.18 -13.70 -3.79
C ALA A 390 -19.97 -14.16 -5.25
N PRO A 391 -19.51 -15.41 -5.47
CA PRO A 391 -19.23 -15.91 -6.80
C PRO A 391 -20.55 -16.10 -7.55
N THR A 392 -20.64 -15.53 -8.75
CA THR A 392 -21.68 -15.90 -9.73
C THR A 392 -21.00 -16.36 -11.01
N ASP A 393 -21.59 -17.41 -11.56
CA ASP A 393 -21.04 -18.33 -12.54
C ASP A 393 -20.49 -17.68 -13.83
N SER A 394 -19.38 -18.27 -14.28
CA SER A 394 -19.10 -18.66 -15.67
C SER A 394 -19.81 -17.86 -16.76
N ALA A 395 -19.13 -16.85 -17.30
CA ALA A 395 -19.29 -16.44 -18.68
C ALA A 395 -17.91 -16.33 -19.32
N THR A 396 -17.60 -17.34 -20.13
CA THR A 396 -16.43 -17.43 -20.99
C THR A 396 -16.44 -16.27 -21.98
N ALA A 397 -15.70 -15.20 -21.69
CA ALA A 397 -15.39 -14.18 -22.68
C ALA A 397 -14.39 -14.79 -23.68
N ALA A 398 -14.83 -14.97 -24.92
CA ALA A 398 -13.99 -15.41 -26.01
C ALA A 398 -12.83 -14.42 -26.22
N PRO A 399 -11.61 -14.89 -26.55
CA PRO A 399 -10.51 -14.01 -26.88
C PRO A 399 -10.88 -13.23 -28.15
N SER A 400 -10.86 -11.90 -28.05
CA SER A 400 -10.87 -11.00 -29.20
C SER A 400 -9.68 -11.32 -30.11
N GLU A 401 -9.94 -11.45 -31.41
CA GLU A 401 -8.94 -11.75 -32.44
C GLU A 401 -7.68 -10.85 -32.34
N PRO A 402 -6.48 -11.40 -32.63
CA PRO A 402 -5.26 -10.61 -32.58
C PRO A 402 -5.23 -9.61 -33.75
N ALA A 403 -5.00 -8.34 -33.43
CA ALA A 403 -4.71 -7.34 -34.45
C ALA A 403 -3.44 -7.74 -35.21
N ALA A 404 -3.54 -7.84 -36.53
CA ALA A 404 -2.53 -8.33 -37.48
C ALA A 404 -1.21 -7.52 -37.57
N ASN A 405 -0.87 -6.70 -36.57
CA ASN A 405 0.34 -5.86 -36.54
C ASN A 405 1.10 -5.88 -35.21
N ALA A 406 0.78 -6.78 -34.26
CA ALA A 406 1.42 -6.83 -32.94
C ALA A 406 2.96 -6.93 -32.97
N CYS A 407 3.54 -7.42 -34.07
CA CYS A 407 4.99 -7.45 -34.23
C CYS A 407 5.64 -6.11 -34.50
N GLY A 408 5.03 -5.22 -35.28
CA GLY A 408 5.67 -3.95 -35.66
C GLY A 408 5.94 -3.04 -34.47
N ASP A 409 5.17 -3.19 -33.39
CA ASP A 409 5.20 -2.31 -32.23
C ASP A 409 6.25 -2.70 -31.17
N LEU A 410 6.87 -3.88 -31.31
CA LEU A 410 7.92 -4.31 -30.39
C LEU A 410 9.26 -3.62 -30.72
N PRO A 411 10.04 -3.18 -29.72
CA PRO A 411 11.22 -2.34 -29.93
C PRO A 411 12.38 -3.06 -30.63
N VAL A 412 12.46 -4.40 -30.54
CA VAL A 412 13.48 -5.18 -31.25
C VAL A 412 12.84 -5.93 -32.40
N GLN A 413 13.22 -5.55 -33.62
CA GLN A 413 12.80 -6.20 -34.86
C GLN A 413 13.93 -7.05 -35.44
N ARG A 414 13.58 -8.25 -35.90
CA ARG A 414 14.43 -9.17 -36.65
C ARG A 414 13.65 -9.80 -37.79
N SER A 415 14.36 -10.28 -38.79
CA SER A 415 13.80 -11.07 -39.89
C SER A 415 14.74 -12.23 -40.22
N GLY A 416 14.20 -13.20 -40.95
CA GLY A 416 14.95 -14.37 -41.41
C GLY A 416 14.19 -15.15 -42.45
N SER A 417 14.76 -16.26 -42.90
CA SER A 417 14.18 -17.11 -43.95
C SER A 417 14.49 -18.57 -43.66
N LEU A 418 13.47 -19.42 -43.75
CA LEU A 418 13.60 -20.87 -43.61
C LEU A 418 13.26 -21.53 -44.94
N ALA A 419 14.25 -22.21 -45.53
CA ALA A 419 14.16 -22.75 -46.89
C ALA A 419 13.87 -24.27 -46.93
N LYS A 420 13.93 -24.97 -45.79
CA LYS A 420 13.72 -26.43 -45.72
C LYS A 420 13.02 -26.82 -44.44
N SER A 421 12.15 -27.83 -44.57
CA SER A 421 11.39 -28.32 -43.44
C SER A 421 12.29 -28.92 -42.35
N GLY A 422 12.03 -28.61 -41.08
CA GLY A 422 12.82 -29.07 -39.93
C GLY A 422 14.16 -28.34 -39.72
N THR A 423 14.33 -27.16 -40.31
CA THR A 423 15.45 -26.25 -40.01
C THR A 423 15.02 -25.18 -39.00
N GLY A 424 15.98 -24.62 -38.26
CA GLY A 424 15.70 -23.54 -37.32
C GLY A 424 16.74 -22.43 -37.39
N GLN A 425 16.30 -21.19 -37.18
CA GLN A 425 17.16 -20.01 -37.17
C GLN A 425 17.20 -19.41 -35.77
N ILE A 426 18.42 -19.16 -35.28
CA ILE A 426 18.67 -18.57 -33.97
C ILE A 426 18.64 -17.04 -34.08
N GLN A 427 17.99 -16.39 -33.12
CA GLN A 427 17.85 -14.94 -33.03
C GLN A 427 18.20 -14.42 -31.62
N PRO A 428 18.79 -13.21 -31.52
CA PRO A 428 19.13 -12.30 -32.62
C PRO A 428 20.41 -12.72 -33.37
N ASP A 429 20.39 -12.61 -34.69
CA ASP A 429 21.59 -12.64 -35.56
C ASP A 429 22.45 -13.92 -35.41
N GLY A 430 21.82 -15.07 -35.18
CA GLY A 430 22.48 -16.36 -34.94
C GLY A 430 23.07 -16.53 -33.53
N GLY A 431 22.96 -15.51 -32.68
CA GLY A 431 23.56 -15.44 -31.36
C GLY A 431 22.57 -15.55 -30.20
N ALA A 432 22.98 -14.99 -29.06
CA ALA A 432 22.18 -14.93 -27.84
C ALA A 432 22.34 -13.53 -27.22
N PHE A 433 21.37 -13.13 -26.42
CA PHE A 433 21.34 -11.85 -25.74
C PHE A 433 21.26 -12.07 -24.23
N ARG A 434 21.78 -11.13 -23.43
CA ARG A 434 21.56 -11.14 -21.99
C ARG A 434 20.29 -10.37 -21.66
N ALA A 435 19.46 -10.94 -20.81
CA ALA A 435 18.28 -10.30 -20.27
C ALA A 435 18.32 -10.33 -18.73
N ARG A 436 17.76 -9.30 -18.10
CA ARG A 436 17.52 -9.27 -16.66
C ARG A 436 16.26 -10.09 -16.37
N ALA A 437 15.93 -10.29 -15.09
CA ALA A 437 14.65 -10.88 -14.74
C ALA A 437 13.53 -9.93 -15.17
N GLY A 438 12.46 -10.48 -15.74
CA GLY A 438 11.37 -9.69 -16.31
C GLY A 438 10.53 -10.48 -17.31
N LYS A 439 9.57 -9.79 -17.90
CA LYS A 439 8.59 -10.36 -18.82
C LYS A 439 9.13 -10.32 -20.24
N HIS A 440 9.39 -11.49 -20.81
CA HIS A 440 9.72 -11.64 -22.22
C HIS A 440 8.46 -11.62 -23.07
N VAL A 441 8.34 -10.65 -23.96
CA VAL A 441 7.24 -10.55 -24.95
C VAL A 441 7.84 -10.68 -26.33
N ALA A 442 7.30 -11.59 -27.14
CA ALA A 442 7.72 -11.77 -28.52
C ALA A 442 6.56 -12.15 -29.41
N CYS A 443 6.75 -11.97 -30.70
CA CYS A 443 5.81 -12.38 -31.72
C CYS A 443 6.56 -12.79 -32.98
N LEU A 444 5.93 -13.61 -33.82
CA LEU A 444 6.48 -14.10 -35.07
C LEU A 444 5.40 -14.00 -36.13
N ASN A 445 5.63 -13.18 -37.16
CA ASN A 445 4.79 -13.23 -38.35
C ASN A 445 5.40 -14.23 -39.33
N VAL A 446 4.56 -15.13 -39.81
CA VAL A 446 4.96 -16.23 -40.71
C VAL A 446 4.31 -16.05 -42.08
N PRO A 447 4.93 -16.55 -43.17
CA PRO A 447 4.34 -16.44 -44.49
C PRO A 447 3.13 -17.38 -44.63
N ASP A 448 2.17 -16.99 -45.48
CA ASP A 448 0.96 -17.78 -45.74
C ASP A 448 1.32 -19.22 -46.15
N GLY A 449 0.68 -20.19 -45.47
CA GLY A 449 0.89 -21.62 -45.74
C GLY A 449 2.17 -22.22 -45.14
N ALA A 450 2.97 -21.43 -44.40
CA ALA A 450 4.04 -21.94 -43.56
C ALA A 450 3.59 -22.05 -42.08
N ASP A 451 4.18 -23.00 -41.37
CA ASP A 451 4.01 -23.20 -39.93
C ASP A 451 5.39 -23.17 -39.27
N PHE A 452 5.73 -22.04 -38.66
CA PHE A 452 6.95 -21.87 -37.89
C PHE A 452 6.65 -21.68 -36.41
N ASP A 453 7.34 -22.42 -35.55
CA ASP A 453 7.26 -22.31 -34.10
C ASP A 453 8.23 -21.25 -33.57
N LEU A 454 7.81 -20.54 -32.53
CA LEU A 454 8.63 -19.57 -31.80
C LEU A 454 9.05 -20.15 -30.45
N VAL A 455 10.35 -20.34 -30.24
CA VAL A 455 10.89 -20.94 -29.02
C VAL A 455 11.81 -19.96 -28.31
N LEU A 456 11.58 -19.72 -27.02
CA LEU A 456 12.53 -19.02 -26.15
C LEU A 456 13.40 -20.04 -25.43
N GLN A 457 14.71 -19.88 -25.52
CA GLN A 457 15.68 -20.72 -24.83
C GLN A 457 16.55 -19.90 -23.87
N ARG A 458 16.86 -20.45 -22.70
CA ARG A 458 17.78 -19.90 -21.71
C ARG A 458 19.05 -20.74 -21.60
N GLN A 459 20.20 -20.08 -21.49
CA GLN A 459 21.48 -20.74 -21.27
C GLN A 459 21.53 -21.34 -19.86
N THR A 460 21.94 -22.61 -19.79
CA THR A 460 22.24 -23.35 -18.56
C THR A 460 23.68 -23.85 -18.61
N SER A 461 24.15 -24.48 -17.52
CA SER A 461 25.45 -25.15 -17.51
C SER A 461 25.57 -26.26 -18.58
N ASN A 462 24.44 -26.85 -18.98
CA ASN A 462 24.35 -27.93 -19.97
C ASN A 462 23.86 -27.43 -21.35
N GLY A 463 24.10 -26.15 -21.67
CA GLY A 463 23.69 -25.52 -22.92
C GLY A 463 22.32 -24.83 -22.84
N PHE A 464 21.76 -24.45 -24.00
CA PHE A 464 20.46 -23.78 -24.07
C PHE A 464 19.30 -24.75 -23.86
N LYS A 465 18.32 -24.37 -23.03
CA LYS A 465 17.10 -25.13 -22.74
C LYS A 465 15.87 -24.30 -23.08
N THR A 466 14.85 -24.92 -23.67
CA THR A 466 13.56 -24.28 -23.91
C THR A 466 12.91 -23.91 -22.58
N VAL A 467 12.53 -22.66 -22.45
CA VAL A 467 11.83 -22.12 -21.27
C VAL A 467 10.42 -21.63 -21.60
N ALA A 468 10.13 -21.38 -22.89
CA ALA A 468 8.77 -21.15 -23.39
C ALA A 468 8.72 -21.40 -24.90
N GLN A 469 7.54 -21.72 -25.43
CA GLN A 469 7.32 -21.93 -26.86
C GLN A 469 5.89 -21.57 -27.26
N ALA A 470 5.70 -21.17 -28.52
CA ALA A 470 4.42 -20.96 -29.17
C ALA A 470 4.40 -21.73 -30.50
N THR A 471 3.41 -22.59 -30.68
CA THR A 471 3.31 -23.58 -31.77
C THR A 471 1.94 -23.55 -32.45
N GLY A 472 1.80 -24.18 -33.63
CA GLY A 472 0.53 -24.31 -34.37
C GLY A 472 0.42 -23.32 -35.54
N SER A 473 -0.59 -23.41 -36.40
CA SER A 473 -0.64 -22.60 -37.64
C SER A 473 -0.71 -21.07 -37.42
N GLY A 474 -0.08 -20.29 -38.31
CA GLY A 474 -0.20 -18.82 -38.34
C GLY A 474 0.79 -18.08 -37.44
N ASP A 475 0.56 -16.78 -37.24
CA ASP A 475 1.45 -15.92 -36.45
C ASP A 475 1.52 -16.38 -34.99
N LYS A 476 2.70 -16.23 -34.37
CA LYS A 476 2.93 -16.59 -32.96
C LYS A 476 3.01 -15.36 -32.08
N THR A 477 2.57 -15.52 -30.84
CA THR A 477 2.85 -14.59 -29.74
C THR A 477 3.33 -15.37 -28.53
N LEU A 478 4.30 -14.82 -27.81
CA LEU A 478 4.89 -15.40 -26.62
C LEU A 478 4.97 -14.33 -25.53
N SER A 479 4.54 -14.67 -24.32
CA SER A 479 4.62 -13.79 -23.15
C SER A 479 4.95 -14.63 -21.92
N VAL A 480 6.14 -14.48 -21.33
CA VAL A 480 6.59 -15.31 -20.21
C VAL A 480 7.54 -14.56 -19.28
N ASP A 481 7.36 -14.71 -17.97
CA ASP A 481 8.31 -14.20 -16.98
C ASP A 481 9.53 -15.11 -16.85
N GLN A 482 10.72 -14.52 -16.83
CA GLN A 482 11.98 -15.25 -16.68
C GLN A 482 12.90 -14.58 -15.67
N ARG A 483 13.81 -15.37 -15.08
CA ARG A 483 14.91 -14.85 -14.26
C ARG A 483 16.02 -14.30 -15.15
N SER A 484 16.94 -13.52 -14.57
CA SER A 484 18.10 -13.01 -15.30
C SER A 484 18.92 -14.14 -15.95
N GLY A 485 19.50 -13.89 -17.12
CA GLY A 485 20.27 -14.91 -17.83
C GLY A 485 20.63 -14.54 -19.27
N THR A 486 21.24 -15.49 -19.97
CA THR A 486 21.46 -15.41 -21.42
C THR A 486 20.35 -16.16 -22.12
N PHE A 487 19.72 -15.54 -23.09
CA PHE A 487 18.56 -16.06 -23.83
C PHE A 487 18.81 -16.01 -25.33
N ARG A 488 18.06 -16.83 -26.07
CA ARG A 488 17.93 -16.73 -27.52
C ARG A 488 16.54 -17.16 -27.94
N TYR A 489 16.02 -16.54 -28.99
CA TYR A 489 14.85 -17.04 -29.69
C TYR A 489 15.32 -18.02 -30.76
N VAL A 490 14.52 -19.05 -31.01
CA VAL A 490 14.72 -19.98 -32.11
C VAL A 490 13.41 -20.05 -32.86
N VAL A 491 13.44 -19.67 -34.13
CA VAL A 491 12.33 -19.87 -35.06
C VAL A 491 12.55 -21.22 -35.71
N VAL A 492 11.64 -22.16 -35.49
CA VAL A 492 11.78 -23.54 -35.95
C VAL A 492 10.72 -23.79 -37.01
N ASP A 493 11.12 -24.35 -38.15
CA ASP A 493 10.16 -24.82 -39.14
C ASP A 493 9.47 -26.10 -38.64
N SER A 494 8.13 -26.06 -38.63
CA SER A 494 7.27 -27.23 -38.48
C SER A 494 6.75 -27.71 -39.85
N SER A 495 6.42 -26.79 -40.76
CA SER A 495 6.21 -27.08 -42.18
C SER A 495 6.27 -25.82 -43.06
N GLY A 496 6.57 -25.99 -44.35
CA GLY A 496 6.59 -24.91 -45.32
C GLY A 496 7.99 -24.30 -45.54
N SER A 497 8.03 -23.10 -46.12
CA SER A 497 9.24 -22.32 -46.33
C SER A 497 8.90 -20.87 -46.62
N GLY A 498 9.77 -19.94 -46.22
CA GLY A 498 9.63 -18.54 -46.55
C GLY A 498 10.26 -17.61 -45.53
N ASP A 499 10.04 -16.31 -45.74
CA ASP A 499 10.56 -15.24 -44.91
C ASP A 499 9.64 -14.96 -43.72
N TYR A 500 10.22 -14.71 -42.55
CA TYR A 500 9.49 -14.35 -41.34
C TYR A 500 9.98 -13.03 -40.75
N SER A 501 9.14 -12.40 -39.93
CA SER A 501 9.54 -11.28 -39.06
C SER A 501 9.29 -11.62 -37.59
N LEU A 502 10.24 -11.26 -36.73
CA LEU A 502 10.22 -11.49 -35.30
C LEU A 502 10.34 -10.14 -34.57
N GLY A 503 9.33 -9.80 -33.78
CA GLY A 503 9.39 -8.68 -32.83
C GLY A 503 9.59 -9.20 -31.41
N PHE A 504 10.43 -8.56 -30.58
CA PHE A 504 10.52 -8.90 -29.16
C PHE A 504 10.89 -7.73 -28.24
N ASN A 505 10.60 -7.90 -26.96
CA ASN A 505 10.94 -7.02 -25.85
C ASN A 505 11.18 -7.82 -24.57
N VAL A 506 11.96 -7.26 -23.64
CA VAL A 506 12.01 -7.72 -22.26
C VAL A 506 11.64 -6.54 -21.37
N GLN A 507 10.54 -6.69 -20.62
CA GLN A 507 9.96 -5.67 -19.75
C GLN A 507 10.34 -5.91 -18.29
#